data_AF-A0A6G4QVL0-F1
#
_entry.id   AF-A0A6G4QVL0-F1
#
_cell.length_a   1.000
_cell.length_b   1.000
_cell.length_c   1.000
_cell.angle_alpha   90.00
_cell.angle_beta   90.00
_cell.angle_gamma   90.00
#
_symmetry.space_group_name_H-M   'P 1'
#
loop_
_entity.id
_entity.type
_entity.pdbx_description
1 polymer ?
#
loop_
_entity_poly.entity_id
_entity_poly.type
_entity_poly.pdbx_seq_one_letter_code
_entity_poly.pdbx_strand_id
1 'polypeptide(L)'
;MRRALPGAILVALAASAALADPKPAPKPDYVAKGEAARAVSRQVRHHDVSPFAALDELGSLGRAWSSSSFYALRDGAGGHRWVVRRAWGNLSGAGGLAWADSRTCPAVVALLKGMETLTLRPDVPGLGVDDLKAPSTDPGLYMLWSYRAVSEGGGWTMGLGATGDDASPLARWWNAAAPGLKPCWTEQEPG
;
A
#
# COMPACT_ATOMS: atom_id res chain seq x y z
N MET A 1 13.41 -49.23 -75.64
CA MET A 1 12.00 -49.53 -75.32
C MET A 1 11.87 -49.81 -73.81
N ARG A 2 10.93 -49.14 -73.13
CA ARG A 2 10.38 -49.40 -71.77
C ARG A 2 11.39 -49.41 -70.60
N ARG A 3 11.59 -48.33 -69.82
CA ARG A 3 10.71 -47.71 -68.78
C ARG A 3 9.90 -48.71 -67.94
N ALA A 4 10.33 -48.91 -66.68
CA ALA A 4 9.47 -49.08 -65.50
C ALA A 4 10.30 -48.97 -64.20
N LEU A 5 10.33 -47.77 -63.61
CA LEU A 5 10.35 -47.60 -62.15
C LEU A 5 8.88 -47.33 -61.76
N PRO A 6 8.36 -47.96 -60.70
CA PRO A 6 7.89 -47.14 -59.59
C PRO A 6 8.07 -47.81 -58.22
N GLY A 7 8.66 -47.08 -57.30
CA GLY A 7 8.61 -47.38 -55.87
C GLY A 7 8.50 -46.07 -55.12
N ALA A 8 7.33 -45.42 -55.24
CA ALA A 8 7.01 -44.23 -54.47
C ALA A 8 6.88 -44.62 -53.00
N ILE A 9 7.86 -44.24 -52.19
CA ILE A 9 7.79 -44.37 -50.73
C ILE A 9 6.80 -43.31 -50.23
N LEU A 10 5.70 -43.79 -49.67
CA LEU A 10 4.69 -42.98 -48.98
C LEU A 10 5.31 -42.34 -47.73
N VAL A 11 5.14 -41.02 -47.66
CA VAL A 11 5.48 -40.16 -46.54
C VAL A 11 4.52 -40.42 -45.38
N ALA A 12 5.05 -40.73 -44.20
CA ALA A 12 4.34 -40.64 -42.93
C ALA A 12 5.00 -39.55 -42.07
N LEU A 13 4.57 -38.30 -42.25
CA LEU A 13 4.86 -37.21 -41.32
C LEU A 13 3.95 -37.40 -40.10
N ALA A 14 4.49 -37.95 -39.02
CA ALA A 14 3.84 -37.95 -37.73
C ALA A 14 3.76 -36.51 -37.21
N ALA A 15 2.60 -35.87 -37.43
CA ALA A 15 2.26 -34.61 -36.78
C ALA A 15 2.09 -34.87 -35.27
N SER A 16 3.16 -34.69 -34.50
CA SER A 16 3.07 -34.60 -33.06
C SER A 16 2.40 -33.27 -32.74
N ALA A 17 1.07 -33.29 -32.57
CA ALA A 17 0.37 -32.21 -31.92
C ALA A 17 0.86 -32.18 -30.46
N ALA A 18 1.86 -31.36 -30.19
CA ALA A 18 2.19 -30.98 -28.84
C ALA A 18 0.93 -30.34 -28.26
N LEU A 19 0.24 -31.07 -27.38
CA LEU A 19 -0.74 -30.51 -26.47
C LEU A 19 0.04 -29.48 -25.65
N ALA A 20 -0.04 -28.22 -26.07
CA ALA A 20 0.41 -27.13 -25.24
C ALA A 20 -0.45 -27.21 -23.98
N ASP A 21 0.16 -27.62 -22.87
CA ASP A 21 -0.45 -27.46 -21.56
C ASP A 21 -0.98 -26.03 -21.51
N PRO A 22 -2.29 -25.82 -21.27
CA PRO A 22 -2.81 -24.48 -21.14
C PRO A 22 -2.02 -23.82 -20.01
N LYS A 23 -1.13 -22.89 -20.40
CA LYS A 23 -0.32 -22.13 -19.48
C LYS A 23 -1.29 -21.58 -18.43
N PRO A 24 -1.13 -21.93 -17.14
CA PRO A 24 -2.06 -21.46 -16.13
C PRO A 24 -2.20 -19.95 -16.26
N ALA A 25 -3.44 -19.47 -16.26
CA ALA A 25 -3.71 -18.04 -16.41
C ALA A 25 -2.79 -17.26 -15.46
N PRO A 26 -2.15 -16.17 -15.92
CA PRO A 26 -1.25 -15.40 -15.08
C PRO A 26 -1.98 -15.07 -13.78
N LYS A 27 -1.35 -15.36 -12.64
CA LYS A 27 -1.89 -14.95 -11.34
C LYS A 27 -2.19 -13.44 -11.44
N PRO A 28 -3.37 -12.97 -10.97
CA PRO A 28 -3.67 -11.55 -10.97
C PRO A 28 -2.49 -10.79 -10.37
N ASP A 29 -2.02 -9.75 -11.07
CA ASP A 29 -0.87 -8.88 -10.75
C ASP A 29 -1.09 -8.01 -9.48
N TYR A 30 -1.80 -8.56 -8.51
CA TYR A 30 -2.36 -7.85 -7.39
C TYR A 30 -1.31 -7.49 -6.35
N VAL A 31 -0.41 -8.45 -6.05
CA VAL A 31 0.71 -8.25 -5.14
C VAL A 31 1.66 -7.18 -5.69
N ALA A 32 2.00 -7.25 -6.98
CA ALA A 32 2.88 -6.26 -7.59
C ALA A 32 2.22 -4.88 -7.68
N LYS A 33 0.90 -4.79 -7.94
CA LYS A 33 0.16 -3.52 -7.83
C LYS A 33 0.16 -2.95 -6.42
N GLY A 34 0.05 -3.81 -5.40
CA GLY A 34 0.16 -3.40 -3.99
C GLY A 34 1.55 -2.89 -3.65
N GLU A 35 2.60 -3.62 -4.01
CA GLU A 35 3.99 -3.21 -3.81
C GLU A 35 4.33 -1.92 -4.57
N ALA A 36 3.90 -1.81 -5.82
CA ALA A 36 4.02 -0.58 -6.60
C ALA A 36 3.29 0.59 -5.94
N ALA A 37 2.07 0.39 -5.44
CA ALA A 37 1.34 1.43 -4.73
C ALA A 37 2.09 1.92 -3.47
N ARG A 38 2.68 1.02 -2.68
CA ARG A 38 3.49 1.39 -1.49
C ARG A 38 4.79 2.10 -1.86
N ALA A 39 5.47 1.62 -2.90
CA ALA A 39 6.70 2.25 -3.39
C ALA A 39 6.43 3.70 -3.85
N VAL A 40 5.27 3.91 -4.48
CA VAL A 40 4.87 5.18 -5.07
C VAL A 40 4.29 6.13 -4.03
N SER A 41 3.54 5.65 -3.02
CA SER A 41 2.83 6.50 -2.03
C SER A 41 3.71 7.47 -1.25
N ARG A 42 4.99 7.14 -1.04
CA ARG A 42 5.97 8.02 -0.39
C ARG A 42 6.50 9.13 -1.30
N GLN A 43 6.25 9.02 -2.59
CA GLN A 43 6.85 9.86 -3.64
C GLN A 43 5.80 10.60 -4.49
N VAL A 44 4.53 10.16 -4.50
CA VAL A 44 3.46 10.87 -5.23
C VAL A 44 3.30 12.25 -4.66
N ARG A 45 3.57 13.26 -5.48
CA ARG A 45 3.28 14.65 -5.15
C ARG A 45 1.80 14.95 -5.33
N HIS A 46 1.31 15.85 -4.49
CA HIS A 46 0.04 16.53 -4.69
C HIS A 46 0.39 18.00 -4.95
N HIS A 47 0.18 18.45 -6.19
CA HIS A 47 0.80 19.66 -6.72
C HIS A 47 2.34 19.65 -6.50
N ASP A 48 2.89 20.68 -5.86
CA ASP A 48 4.33 20.78 -5.55
C ASP A 48 4.69 20.25 -4.16
N VAL A 49 3.75 19.61 -3.46
CA VAL A 49 3.93 19.14 -2.09
C VAL A 49 4.18 17.64 -2.06
N SER A 50 5.33 17.24 -1.49
CA SER A 50 5.63 15.84 -1.16
C SER A 50 4.89 15.41 0.12
N PRO A 51 4.47 14.13 0.23
CA PRO A 51 3.76 13.64 1.40
C PRO A 51 4.67 13.59 2.62
N PHE A 52 4.15 13.98 3.79
CA PHE A 52 4.87 13.94 5.08
C PHE A 52 4.77 12.66 5.85
N ALA A 53 3.78 11.85 5.51
CA ALA A 53 3.69 10.49 5.95
C ALA A 53 3.05 9.63 4.85
N ALA A 54 3.20 8.32 4.99
CA ALA A 54 2.42 7.34 4.26
C ALA A 54 2.05 6.18 5.19
N LEU A 55 0.85 5.64 5.04
CA LEU A 55 0.37 4.44 5.74
C LEU A 55 -0.05 3.40 4.71
N ASP A 56 0.60 2.26 4.74
CA ASP A 56 0.24 1.10 3.94
C ASP A 56 -0.47 0.06 4.81
N GLU A 57 -1.57 -0.48 4.30
CA GLU A 57 -2.37 -1.52 4.93
C GLU A 57 -2.41 -2.72 3.98
N LEU A 58 -2.10 -3.90 4.50
CA LEU A 58 -2.38 -5.18 3.87
C LEU A 58 -3.46 -5.88 4.67
N GLY A 59 -4.59 -6.14 4.02
CA GLY A 59 -5.65 -6.95 4.59
C GLY A 59 -5.26 -8.43 4.65
N SER A 60 -6.00 -9.16 5.47
CA SER A 60 -5.81 -10.58 5.76
C SER A 60 -5.52 -11.43 4.52
N LEU A 61 -4.51 -12.30 4.62
CA LEU A 61 -4.02 -13.20 3.57
C LEU A 61 -3.56 -12.45 2.31
N GLY A 62 -3.21 -11.17 2.44
CA GLY A 62 -2.80 -10.32 1.32
C GLY A 62 -3.89 -10.14 0.27
N ARG A 63 -5.17 -10.17 0.67
CA ARG A 63 -6.31 -10.12 -0.28
C ARG A 63 -6.83 -8.71 -0.59
N ALA A 64 -6.48 -7.76 0.27
CA ALA A 64 -6.79 -6.34 0.17
C ALA A 64 -5.52 -5.53 0.47
N TRP A 65 -5.39 -4.35 -0.13
CA TRP A 65 -4.31 -3.43 0.13
C TRP A 65 -4.85 -2.02 0.03
N SER A 66 -4.30 -1.14 0.86
CA SER A 66 -4.45 0.28 0.68
C SER A 66 -3.15 0.99 1.02
N SER A 67 -2.96 2.15 0.42
CA SER A 67 -1.80 3.00 0.64
C SER A 67 -2.28 4.45 0.69
N SER A 68 -2.06 5.09 1.83
CA SER A 68 -2.52 6.43 2.14
C SER A 68 -1.33 7.38 2.27
N SER A 69 -1.28 8.43 1.46
CA SER A 69 -0.27 9.49 1.53
C SER A 69 -0.87 10.72 2.23
N PHE A 70 -0.13 11.32 3.16
CA PHE A 70 -0.57 12.48 3.94
C PHE A 70 0.19 13.74 3.53
N TYR A 71 -0.52 14.81 3.21
CA TYR A 71 0.05 16.08 2.74
C TYR A 71 -0.31 17.22 3.68
N ALA A 72 0.63 18.15 3.85
CA ALA A 72 0.43 19.39 4.57
C ALA A 72 0.63 20.55 3.58
N LEU A 73 -0.46 21.16 3.15
CA LEU A 73 -0.48 22.31 2.27
C LEU A 73 -0.55 23.60 3.08
N ARG A 74 -0.13 24.71 2.48
CA ARG A 74 -0.43 26.05 2.96
C ARG A 74 -1.78 26.47 2.43
N ASP A 75 -2.64 27.00 3.29
CA ASP A 75 -3.83 27.69 2.83
C ASP A 75 -3.49 29.15 2.43
N GLY A 76 -4.40 29.80 1.70
CA GLY A 76 -4.21 31.19 1.26
C GLY A 76 -4.20 32.22 2.40
N ALA A 77 -4.58 31.82 3.63
CA ALA A 77 -4.58 32.66 4.83
C ALA A 77 -3.34 32.44 5.72
N GLY A 78 -2.39 31.59 5.30
CA GLY A 78 -1.15 31.28 6.04
C GLY A 78 -1.26 30.10 7.01
N GLY A 79 -2.44 29.50 7.17
CA GLY A 79 -2.68 28.29 7.93
C GLY A 79 -2.29 27.01 7.19
N HIS A 80 -2.55 25.88 7.83
CA HIS A 80 -2.30 24.55 7.28
C HIS A 80 -3.60 23.89 6.86
N ARG A 81 -3.56 23.29 5.68
CA ARG A 81 -4.58 22.40 5.16
C ARG A 81 -3.99 21.02 4.99
N TRP A 82 -4.72 20.00 5.37
CA TRP A 82 -4.28 18.62 5.27
C TRP A 82 -5.10 17.85 4.27
N VAL A 83 -4.41 17.10 3.42
CA VAL A 83 -5.04 16.24 2.41
C VAL A 83 -4.52 14.82 2.58
N VAL A 84 -5.40 13.86 2.42
CA VAL A 84 -5.06 12.43 2.42
C VAL A 84 -5.42 11.85 1.06
N ARG A 85 -4.46 11.20 0.42
CA ARG A 85 -4.67 10.45 -0.82
C ARG A 85 -4.65 8.97 -0.49
N ARG A 86 -5.70 8.21 -0.80
CA ARG A 86 -5.77 6.76 -0.60
C ARG A 86 -5.91 6.03 -1.92
N ALA A 87 -4.89 5.25 -2.27
CA ALA A 87 -5.00 4.22 -3.29
C ALA A 87 -5.39 2.90 -2.62
N TRP A 88 -6.22 2.08 -3.27
CA TRP A 88 -6.61 0.78 -2.74
C TRP A 88 -6.87 -0.23 -3.86
N GLY A 89 -6.83 -1.51 -3.50
CA GLY A 89 -7.22 -2.61 -4.39
C GLY A 89 -7.50 -3.91 -3.65
N ASN A 90 -8.14 -4.86 -4.32
CA ASN A 90 -8.37 -6.22 -3.83
C ASN A 90 -8.13 -7.31 -4.90
N LEU A 91 -8.19 -8.59 -4.51
CA LEU A 91 -8.03 -9.73 -5.41
C LEU A 91 -9.07 -9.85 -6.52
N SER A 92 -10.26 -9.26 -6.36
CA SER A 92 -11.27 -9.25 -7.44
C SER A 92 -10.94 -8.24 -8.53
N GLY A 93 -9.83 -7.51 -8.41
CA GLY A 93 -9.41 -6.46 -9.33
C GLY A 93 -10.11 -5.12 -9.09
N ALA A 94 -10.97 -5.03 -8.07
CA ALA A 94 -11.53 -3.75 -7.67
C ALA A 94 -10.43 -2.89 -7.03
N GLY A 95 -10.47 -1.60 -7.31
CA GLY A 95 -9.50 -0.65 -6.81
C GLY A 95 -9.89 0.76 -7.18
N GLY A 96 -9.19 1.72 -6.62
CA GLY A 96 -9.48 3.11 -6.88
C GLY A 96 -8.53 4.06 -6.19
N LEU A 97 -8.81 5.33 -6.43
CA LEU A 97 -8.15 6.45 -5.80
C LEU A 97 -9.21 7.30 -5.12
N ALA A 98 -8.94 7.70 -3.89
CA ALA A 98 -9.80 8.58 -3.13
C ALA A 98 -8.98 9.64 -2.40
N TRP A 99 -9.64 10.75 -2.10
CA TRP A 99 -9.06 11.90 -1.43
C TRP A 99 -9.94 12.33 -0.26
N ALA A 100 -9.31 12.84 0.80
CA ALA A 100 -10.01 13.54 1.88
C ALA A 100 -9.28 14.85 2.17
N ASP A 101 -10.05 15.91 2.41
CA ASP A 101 -9.55 17.27 2.62
C ASP A 101 -10.02 17.80 3.97
N SER A 102 -9.11 18.34 4.78
CA SER A 102 -9.43 18.92 6.08
C SER A 102 -10.39 20.12 6.00
N ARG A 103 -10.50 20.79 4.85
CA ARG A 103 -11.45 21.89 4.64
C ARG A 103 -12.90 21.44 4.69
N THR A 104 -13.18 20.24 4.17
CA THR A 104 -14.55 19.70 4.06
C THR A 104 -14.79 18.56 5.04
N CYS A 105 -13.74 18.00 5.64
CA CYS A 105 -13.82 16.87 6.55
C CYS A 105 -12.92 17.07 7.79
N PRO A 106 -13.49 17.41 8.96
CA PRO A 106 -12.73 17.56 10.20
C PRO A 106 -12.10 16.24 10.70
N ALA A 107 -12.61 15.07 10.25
CA ALA A 107 -12.02 13.78 10.62
C ALA A 107 -10.58 13.61 10.12
N VAL A 108 -10.16 14.34 9.08
CA VAL A 108 -8.75 14.38 8.64
C VAL A 108 -7.85 14.94 9.74
N VAL A 109 -8.27 16.03 10.39
CA VAL A 109 -7.49 16.63 11.48
C VAL A 109 -7.46 15.70 12.70
N ALA A 110 -8.60 15.07 13.02
CA ALA A 110 -8.68 14.12 14.13
C ALA A 110 -7.76 12.90 13.91
N LEU A 111 -7.73 12.35 12.70
CA LEU A 111 -6.81 11.28 12.28
C LEU A 111 -5.35 11.67 12.53
N LEU A 112 -4.95 12.87 12.07
CA LEU A 112 -3.56 13.33 12.17
C LEU A 112 -3.14 13.61 13.61
N LYS A 113 -4.02 14.17 14.44
CA LYS A 113 -3.78 14.28 15.89
C LYS A 113 -3.60 12.91 16.53
N GLY A 114 -4.37 11.91 16.10
CA GLY A 114 -4.19 10.53 16.54
C GLY A 114 -2.81 9.98 16.15
N MET A 115 -2.27 10.34 14.98
CA MET A 115 -0.94 9.92 14.53
C MET A 115 0.16 10.43 15.46
N GLU A 116 0.01 11.65 16.00
CA GLU A 116 0.98 12.23 16.96
C GLU A 116 1.02 11.48 18.30
N THR A 117 -0.01 10.69 18.63
CA THR A 117 -0.04 9.89 19.87
C THR A 117 0.68 8.55 19.76
N LEU A 118 1.17 8.18 18.57
CA LEU A 118 1.85 6.92 18.34
C LEU A 118 3.21 6.91 19.04
N THR A 119 3.34 6.12 20.09
CA THR A 119 4.64 5.85 20.73
C THR A 119 5.34 4.73 19.98
N LEU A 120 6.44 5.05 19.29
CA LEU A 120 7.27 4.10 18.56
C LEU A 120 8.70 4.19 19.11
N ARG A 121 9.22 3.07 19.61
CA ARG A 121 10.60 2.97 20.11
C ARG A 121 11.39 1.96 19.25
N PRO A 122 12.66 2.22 18.93
CA PRO A 122 13.52 1.19 18.39
C PRO A 122 13.69 0.09 19.45
N ASP A 123 13.51 -1.16 19.03
CA ASP A 123 13.89 -2.31 19.83
C ASP A 123 15.30 -2.75 19.46
N VAL A 124 16.10 -3.09 20.47
CA VAL A 124 17.48 -3.56 20.28
C VAL A 124 17.57 -4.94 20.92
N PRO A 125 17.51 -6.02 20.11
CA PRO A 125 17.40 -7.38 20.62
C PRO A 125 18.49 -7.71 21.63
N GLY A 126 18.10 -8.19 22.81
CA GLY A 126 19.02 -8.66 23.86
C GLY A 126 19.77 -7.55 24.60
N LEU A 127 19.46 -6.27 24.34
CA LEU A 127 20.06 -5.12 25.03
C LEU A 127 19.01 -4.23 25.71
N GLY A 128 17.76 -4.26 25.24
CA GLY A 128 16.68 -3.44 25.74
C GLY A 128 15.77 -4.16 26.75
N VAL A 129 14.64 -3.53 27.02
CA VAL A 129 13.50 -4.21 27.64
C VAL A 129 12.80 -4.98 26.52
N ASP A 130 13.20 -6.23 26.33
CA ASP A 130 12.63 -7.17 25.37
C ASP A 130 11.18 -7.51 25.81
N ASP A 131 10.24 -6.61 25.52
CA ASP A 131 8.79 -6.83 25.65
C ASP A 131 8.17 -7.06 24.26
N LEU A 132 8.82 -7.93 23.50
CA LEU A 132 8.37 -8.32 22.17
C LEU A 132 7.22 -9.30 22.32
N LYS A 133 6.01 -8.81 22.04
CA LYS A 133 4.88 -9.72 21.80
C LYS A 133 5.19 -10.55 20.57
N ALA A 134 4.88 -11.86 20.64
CA ALA A 134 4.96 -12.71 19.46
C ALA A 134 4.16 -12.06 18.31
N PRO A 135 4.68 -12.09 17.07
CA PRO A 135 3.94 -11.59 15.92
C PRO A 135 2.56 -12.24 15.90
N SER A 136 1.51 -11.43 15.70
CA SER A 136 0.17 -11.96 15.53
C SER A 136 0.15 -12.99 14.41
N THR A 137 -0.61 -14.07 14.62
CA THR A 137 -0.93 -15.02 13.55
C THR A 137 -2.00 -14.47 12.61
N ASP A 138 -2.64 -13.35 12.95
CA ASP A 138 -3.60 -12.68 12.08
C ASP A 138 -2.89 -11.97 10.91
N PRO A 139 -3.35 -12.20 9.66
CA PRO A 139 -2.54 -11.86 8.49
C PRO A 139 -2.68 -10.41 8.01
N GLY A 140 -2.90 -9.45 8.90
CA GLY A 140 -2.91 -8.01 8.60
C GLY A 140 -1.57 -7.33 8.87
N LEU A 141 -1.11 -6.45 7.96
CA LEU A 141 0.14 -5.70 8.13
C LEU A 141 -0.09 -4.20 7.90
N TYR A 142 0.36 -3.38 8.84
CA TYR A 142 0.36 -1.92 8.78
C TYR A 142 1.80 -1.44 8.70
N MET A 143 2.08 -0.52 7.78
CA MET A 143 3.38 0.13 7.68
C MET A 143 3.19 1.63 7.66
N LEU A 144 3.73 2.32 8.66
CA LEU A 144 3.77 3.78 8.72
C LEU A 144 5.17 4.26 8.33
N TRP A 145 5.22 5.28 7.48
CA TRP A 145 6.42 6.03 7.16
C TRP A 145 6.17 7.52 7.38
N SER A 146 7.15 8.26 7.91
CA SER A 146 7.11 9.72 7.99
C SER A 146 8.50 10.33 7.81
N TYR A 147 8.59 11.49 7.12
CA TYR A 147 9.84 12.27 7.04
C TYR A 147 10.03 13.28 8.18
N ARG A 148 9.02 13.49 9.05
CA ARG A 148 9.08 14.44 10.17
C ARG A 148 8.63 13.83 11.50
N ALA A 149 9.32 12.80 11.96
CA ALA A 149 9.25 12.43 13.37
C ALA A 149 10.11 13.40 14.18
N VAL A 150 9.63 13.80 15.36
CA VAL A 150 10.37 14.65 16.28
C VAL A 150 10.95 13.76 17.38
N SER A 151 12.26 13.88 17.64
CA SER A 151 12.90 13.15 18.73
C SER A 151 12.32 13.55 20.09
N GLU A 152 12.48 12.70 21.10
CA GLU A 152 12.25 13.12 22.48
C GLU A 152 13.05 14.40 22.78
N GLY A 153 12.42 15.37 23.42
CA GLY A 153 13.01 16.70 23.70
C GLY A 153 12.94 17.72 22.55
N GLY A 154 12.35 17.39 21.39
CA GLY A 154 11.96 18.39 20.38
C GLY A 154 13.08 18.93 19.47
N GLY A 155 14.33 18.51 19.67
CA GLY A 155 15.50 19.13 19.04
C GLY A 155 15.83 18.63 17.63
N TRP A 156 15.36 17.45 17.22
CA TRP A 156 15.73 16.83 15.95
C TRP A 156 14.52 16.35 15.16
N THR A 157 14.55 16.57 13.84
CA THR A 157 13.62 15.95 12.88
C THR A 157 14.28 14.72 12.26
N MET A 158 13.57 13.59 12.28
CA MET A 158 14.07 12.30 11.81
C MET A 158 13.04 11.61 10.89
N GLY A 159 13.53 10.72 10.02
CA GLY A 159 12.67 9.77 9.32
C GLY A 159 12.25 8.63 10.27
N LEU A 160 10.99 8.22 10.19
CA LEU A 160 10.44 7.09 10.95
C LEU A 160 9.81 6.08 10.00
N GLY A 161 10.15 4.81 10.19
CA GLY A 161 9.47 3.68 9.58
C GLY A 161 9.05 2.72 10.68
N ALA A 162 7.79 2.31 10.68
CA ALA A 162 7.26 1.35 11.64
C ALA A 162 6.35 0.35 10.92
N THR A 163 6.47 -0.91 11.30
CA THR A 163 5.64 -2.00 10.80
C THR A 163 4.96 -2.68 11.99
N GLY A 164 3.70 -3.04 11.86
CA GLY A 164 2.95 -3.72 12.91
C GLY A 164 1.82 -4.58 12.34
N ASP A 165 1.42 -5.58 13.10
CA ASP A 165 0.25 -6.41 12.79
C ASP A 165 -1.07 -5.77 13.26
N ASP A 166 -2.19 -6.49 13.16
CA ASP A 166 -3.52 -6.04 13.62
C ASP A 166 -3.59 -5.71 15.14
N ALA A 167 -2.66 -6.22 15.95
CA ALA A 167 -2.58 -5.93 17.39
C ALA A 167 -1.66 -4.74 17.71
N SER A 168 -1.01 -4.14 16.70
CA SER A 168 -0.09 -3.04 16.89
C SER A 168 -0.78 -1.71 17.27
N PRO A 169 -0.07 -0.75 17.91
CA PRO A 169 -0.57 0.61 18.09
C PRO A 169 -0.97 1.29 16.76
N LEU A 170 -0.27 0.98 15.66
CA LEU A 170 -0.59 1.48 14.32
C LEU A 170 -1.97 1.01 13.87
N ALA A 171 -2.24 -0.29 13.97
CA ALA A 171 -3.53 -0.87 13.62
C ALA A 171 -4.65 -0.26 14.46
N ARG A 172 -4.47 -0.14 15.79
CA ARG A 172 -5.48 0.47 16.67
C ARG A 172 -5.81 1.90 16.29
N TRP A 173 -4.78 2.73 16.04
CA TRP A 173 -4.98 4.11 15.62
C TRP A 173 -5.74 4.18 14.29
N TRP A 174 -5.30 3.43 13.28
CA TRP A 174 -5.94 3.46 11.97
C TRP A 174 -7.38 2.93 12.00
N ASN A 175 -7.61 1.80 12.68
CA ASN A 175 -8.93 1.19 12.79
C ASN A 175 -9.92 2.07 13.57
N ALA A 176 -9.45 2.89 14.51
CA ALA A 176 -10.27 3.89 15.19
C ALA A 176 -10.60 5.09 14.27
N ALA A 177 -9.66 5.53 13.44
CA ALA A 177 -9.83 6.72 12.61
C ALA A 177 -10.54 6.46 11.27
N ALA A 178 -10.30 5.31 10.64
CA ALA A 178 -10.79 4.97 9.30
C ALA A 178 -12.33 5.06 9.15
N PRO A 179 -13.16 4.65 10.13
CA PRO A 179 -14.61 4.84 10.06
C PRO A 179 -15.03 6.31 9.91
N GLY A 180 -14.34 7.22 10.62
CA GLY A 180 -14.60 8.66 10.55
C GLY A 180 -14.22 9.29 9.22
N LEU A 181 -13.29 8.68 8.48
CA LEU A 181 -12.89 9.12 7.14
C LEU A 181 -13.80 8.59 6.03
N LYS A 182 -14.55 7.52 6.28
CA LYS A 182 -15.43 6.90 5.27
C LYS A 182 -16.32 7.90 4.51
N PRO A 183 -17.03 8.85 5.16
CA PRO A 183 -17.86 9.83 4.44
C PRO A 183 -17.04 10.94 3.75
N CYS A 184 -15.75 11.03 4.00
CA CYS A 184 -14.89 12.10 3.51
C CYS A 184 -14.20 11.78 2.18
N TRP A 185 -14.24 10.52 1.76
CA TRP A 185 -13.56 10.08 0.55
C TRP A 185 -14.28 10.57 -0.71
N THR A 186 -13.56 11.30 -1.55
CA THR A 186 -14.01 11.75 -2.87
C THR A 186 -13.07 11.26 -3.96
N GLU A 187 -13.59 10.99 -5.14
CA GLU A 187 -12.75 10.66 -6.31
C GLU A 187 -12.02 11.90 -6.86
N GLN A 188 -12.63 13.08 -6.67
CA GLN A 188 -12.06 14.35 -7.09
C GLN A 188 -10.85 14.72 -6.23
N GLU A 189 -9.71 14.97 -6.88
CA GLU A 189 -8.53 15.55 -6.25
C GLU A 189 -8.84 16.97 -5.77
N PRO A 190 -8.61 17.28 -4.47
CA PRO A 190 -8.87 18.60 -3.92
C PRO A 190 -7.85 19.63 -4.46
N GLY A 191 -8.30 20.66 -5.18
CA GLY A 191 -7.45 21.80 -5.55
C GLY A 191 -7.07 22.68 -4.37
#